data_AF-A0A819LJG8-F1
#
_entry.id   AF-A0A819LJG8-F1
#
_cell.length_a   1.000
_cell.length_b   1.000
_cell.length_c   1.000
_cell.angle_alpha   90.00
_cell.angle_beta   90.00
_cell.angle_gamma   90.00
#
_symmetry.space_group_name_H-M   'P 1'
#
loop_
_entity.id
_entity.type
_entity.pdbx_description
1 polymer ?
#
loop_
_entity_poly.entity_id
_entity_poly.type
_entity_poly.pdbx_seq_one_letter_code
_entity_poly.pdbx_strand_id
1 'polypeptide(L)'
;MIAAKGSSTSCTSPLNTTECIADPDWIYDMHQWTNKKGPRSQASQDLYLEKIFQVILPTNKYFVEFGFNEPNYTAKGSGANTHSLYEKGWRGLLLDGHHENKVINLKKHYLFANNIASIFADNNVPKEPDYVSCDMDSHDLWVFRSILQAGYRPRIMTTEFNSNYHITDALTLLDPTINCSGSLPKNFRFSFQQCAWGSSAGALRIVAESHGYTMIGRVGLLDLIWMRNDLLKDCFRIPPFEWFFRDVRIGKIHHRPILSADVLKQIIDYDTYVRTLNIEKSNAAARAILKSRNLTCFNNVYQFL
;
A
#
# COMPACT_ATOMS: atom_id res chain seq x y z
N MET A 1 -63.03 25.49 40.45
CA MET A 1 -62.03 25.91 39.44
C MET A 1 -60.94 24.86 39.42
N ILE A 2 -60.84 24.12 38.31
CA ILE A 2 -60.10 22.86 38.19
C ILE A 2 -58.73 23.15 37.55
N ALA A 3 -57.69 22.54 38.11
CA ALA A 3 -56.29 22.64 37.68
C ALA A 3 -56.06 21.99 36.31
N ALA A 4 -55.32 22.67 35.43
CA ALA A 4 -54.86 22.15 34.15
C ALA A 4 -53.40 21.65 34.29
N LYS A 5 -53.20 20.34 34.09
CA LYS A 5 -51.88 19.72 33.89
C LYS A 5 -51.44 19.95 32.44
N GLY A 6 -50.28 20.57 32.24
CA GLY A 6 -49.63 20.67 30.94
C GLY A 6 -48.95 19.34 30.58
N SER A 7 -49.28 18.76 29.43
CA SER A 7 -48.60 17.62 28.83
C SER A 7 -47.44 18.10 27.95
N SER A 8 -46.21 17.78 28.31
CA SER A 8 -45.05 17.91 27.42
C SER A 8 -44.90 16.63 26.60
N THR A 9 -45.40 16.64 25.36
CA THR A 9 -45.08 15.61 24.37
C THR A 9 -43.69 15.88 23.80
N SER A 10 -42.68 15.11 24.23
CA SER A 10 -41.38 15.10 23.55
C SER A 10 -41.49 14.27 22.27
N CYS A 11 -41.40 14.90 21.11
CA CYS A 11 -41.12 14.21 19.86
C CYS A 11 -39.66 13.76 19.87
N THR A 12 -39.40 12.55 20.36
CA THR A 12 -38.14 11.85 20.04
C THR A 12 -38.32 11.22 18.67
N SER A 13 -37.74 11.84 17.65
CA SER A 13 -37.45 11.18 16.37
C SER A 13 -36.63 9.91 16.65
N PRO A 14 -36.92 8.76 16.03
CA PRO A 14 -36.08 7.58 16.19
C PRO A 14 -34.71 7.92 15.59
N LEU A 15 -33.67 7.82 16.41
CA LEU A 15 -32.30 7.71 15.94
C LEU A 15 -32.27 6.51 14.99
N ASN A 16 -32.10 6.76 13.70
CA ASN A 16 -31.79 5.75 12.72
C ASN A 16 -30.39 5.22 13.06
N THR A 17 -30.31 4.30 14.02
CA THR A 17 -29.11 3.50 14.24
C THR A 17 -29.04 2.56 13.05
N THR A 18 -28.22 2.91 12.06
CA THR A 18 -27.87 2.02 10.97
C THR A 18 -27.24 0.77 11.59
N GLU A 19 -28.04 -0.27 11.82
CA GLU A 19 -27.55 -1.53 12.36
C GLU A 19 -26.41 -2.04 11.47
N CYS A 20 -25.27 -2.34 12.08
CA CYS A 20 -24.17 -2.89 11.35
C CYS A 20 -24.42 -4.35 11.05
N ILE A 21 -24.81 -4.59 9.80
CA ILE A 21 -25.01 -5.94 9.23
C ILE A 21 -23.72 -6.77 9.32
N ALA A 22 -22.55 -6.13 9.30
CA ALA A 22 -21.26 -6.79 9.47
C ALA A 22 -20.80 -6.71 10.94
N ASP A 23 -20.17 -7.80 11.40
CA ASP A 23 -19.51 -7.87 12.70
C ASP A 23 -18.56 -6.68 12.92
N PRO A 24 -18.74 -5.86 13.97
CA PRO A 24 -17.84 -4.76 14.33
C PRO A 24 -16.36 -5.11 14.38
N ASP A 25 -16.01 -6.34 14.77
CA ASP A 25 -14.63 -6.79 15.01
C ASP A 25 -13.99 -7.43 13.76
N TRP A 26 -14.65 -7.40 12.60
CA TRP A 26 -14.17 -8.10 11.40
C TRP A 26 -12.74 -7.73 10.97
N ILE A 27 -12.28 -6.50 11.24
CA ILE A 27 -10.91 -6.05 10.95
C ILE A 27 -9.90 -6.72 11.89
N TYR A 28 -10.24 -6.89 13.17
CA TYR A 28 -9.44 -7.63 14.12
C TYR A 28 -9.31 -9.10 13.70
N ASP A 29 -10.42 -9.70 13.28
CA ASP A 29 -10.47 -11.11 12.90
C ASP A 29 -9.63 -11.43 11.68
N MET A 30 -9.55 -10.52 10.69
CA MET A 30 -8.72 -10.75 9.50
C MET A 30 -7.24 -10.91 9.84
N HIS A 31 -6.75 -10.33 10.95
CA HIS A 31 -5.34 -10.41 11.33
C HIS A 31 -4.85 -11.85 11.50
N GLN A 32 -5.75 -12.80 11.81
CA GLN A 32 -5.41 -14.22 11.90
C GLN A 32 -4.86 -14.81 10.57
N TRP A 33 -5.13 -14.14 9.44
CA TRP A 33 -4.67 -14.53 8.12
C TRP A 33 -3.30 -13.98 7.77
N THR A 34 -2.71 -13.09 8.57
CA THR A 34 -1.42 -12.45 8.26
C THR A 34 -0.32 -13.45 7.91
N ASN A 35 -0.29 -14.63 8.53
CA ASN A 35 0.73 -15.66 8.27
C ASN A 35 0.16 -16.92 7.61
N LYS A 36 -1.03 -16.82 7.02
CA LYS A 36 -1.67 -17.92 6.27
C LYS A 36 -1.30 -17.84 4.79
N LYS A 37 -1.54 -18.94 4.08
CA LYS A 37 -1.47 -19.00 2.62
C LYS A 37 -2.89 -19.12 2.09
N GLY A 38 -3.27 -18.20 1.22
CA GLY A 38 -4.53 -18.27 0.51
C GLY A 38 -4.44 -19.13 -0.75
N PRO A 39 -5.58 -19.33 -1.44
CA PRO A 39 -5.67 -20.23 -2.58
C PRO A 39 -4.87 -19.82 -3.82
N ARG A 40 -4.71 -18.51 -4.13
CA ARG A 40 -4.14 -18.05 -5.40
C ARG A 40 -2.99 -17.05 -5.27
N SER A 41 -3.10 -16.05 -4.40
CA SER A 41 -2.07 -15.00 -4.25
C SER A 41 -0.79 -15.55 -3.63
N GLN A 42 0.33 -14.82 -3.70
CA GLN A 42 1.62 -15.21 -3.12
C GLN A 42 1.53 -15.58 -1.64
N ALA A 43 0.72 -14.87 -0.86
CA ALA A 43 0.42 -15.18 0.54
C ALA A 43 -1.11 -15.20 0.75
N SER A 44 -1.64 -14.38 1.65
CA SER A 44 -3.07 -14.36 2.02
C SER A 44 -3.83 -13.14 1.49
N GLN A 45 -3.29 -12.41 0.52
CA GLN A 45 -3.93 -11.22 -0.05
C GLN A 45 -5.38 -11.50 -0.47
N ASP A 46 -5.62 -12.64 -1.13
CA ASP A 46 -6.94 -13.08 -1.56
C ASP A 46 -7.93 -13.35 -0.41
N LEU A 47 -7.49 -13.89 0.74
CA LEU A 47 -8.34 -14.08 1.92
C LEU A 47 -8.83 -12.73 2.46
N TYR A 48 -7.94 -11.75 2.56
CA TYR A 48 -8.29 -10.39 2.96
C TYR A 48 -9.27 -9.76 1.97
N LEU A 49 -8.94 -9.77 0.68
CA LEU A 49 -9.79 -9.16 -0.35
C LEU A 49 -11.18 -9.80 -0.40
N GLU A 50 -11.27 -11.11 -0.24
CA GLU A 50 -12.55 -11.81 -0.15
C GLU A 50 -13.41 -11.28 1.01
N LYS A 51 -12.86 -11.22 2.21
CA LYS A 51 -13.60 -10.72 3.38
C LYS A 51 -13.97 -9.24 3.25
N ILE A 52 -13.04 -8.41 2.78
CA ILE A 52 -13.28 -6.99 2.60
C ILE A 52 -14.45 -6.77 1.64
N PHE A 53 -14.43 -7.38 0.46
CA PHE A 53 -15.50 -7.20 -0.52
C PHE A 53 -16.80 -7.96 -0.20
N GLN A 54 -16.80 -8.90 0.75
CA GLN A 54 -18.03 -9.39 1.38
C GLN A 54 -18.68 -8.34 2.29
N VAL A 55 -17.87 -7.54 3.00
CA VAL A 55 -18.36 -6.53 3.96
C VAL A 55 -18.77 -5.23 3.27
N ILE A 56 -17.92 -4.69 2.40
CA ILE A 56 -18.14 -3.36 1.79
C ILE A 56 -18.88 -3.43 0.45
N LEU A 57 -19.01 -4.64 -0.12
CA LEU A 57 -19.51 -4.94 -1.46
C LEU A 57 -18.71 -4.25 -2.59
N PRO A 58 -18.44 -4.89 -3.73
CA PRO A 58 -17.80 -4.21 -4.86
C PRO A 58 -18.75 -3.22 -5.54
N THR A 59 -18.19 -2.23 -6.22
CA THR A 59 -18.94 -1.25 -7.03
C THR A 59 -18.79 -1.51 -8.52
N ASN A 60 -17.56 -1.55 -9.03
CA ASN A 60 -17.26 -1.68 -10.46
C ASN A 60 -16.48 -2.97 -10.80
N LYS A 61 -16.05 -3.73 -9.79
CA LYS A 61 -15.22 -4.93 -9.93
C LYS A 61 -13.97 -4.68 -10.79
N TYR A 62 -13.44 -3.46 -10.72
CA TYR A 62 -12.24 -3.03 -11.43
C TYR A 62 -11.02 -3.12 -10.53
N PHE A 63 -10.01 -3.88 -10.95
CA PHE A 63 -8.72 -3.92 -10.27
C PHE A 63 -7.61 -3.28 -11.09
N VAL A 64 -6.54 -2.87 -10.42
CA VAL A 64 -5.23 -2.65 -11.05
C VAL A 64 -4.18 -3.42 -10.25
N GLU A 65 -3.23 -4.06 -10.91
CA GLU A 65 -2.08 -4.70 -10.25
C GLU A 65 -0.78 -4.32 -10.94
N PHE A 66 0.19 -3.90 -10.14
CA PHE A 66 1.57 -3.67 -10.56
C PHE A 66 2.39 -4.91 -10.23
N GLY A 67 3.50 -5.11 -10.95
CA GLY A 67 4.40 -6.23 -10.71
C GLY A 67 3.74 -7.59 -10.89
N PHE A 68 2.80 -7.71 -11.85
CA PHE A 68 2.08 -8.96 -12.10
C PHE A 68 3.03 -10.16 -12.30
N ASN A 69 4.24 -9.92 -12.84
CA ASN A 69 5.38 -10.84 -12.85
C ASN A 69 5.09 -12.25 -13.40
N GLU A 70 4.07 -12.38 -14.25
CA GLU A 70 3.77 -13.61 -14.96
C GLU A 70 3.13 -13.33 -16.34
N PRO A 71 3.28 -14.22 -17.33
CA PRO A 71 2.70 -13.99 -18.66
C PRO A 71 1.18 -14.15 -18.69
N ASN A 72 0.59 -14.84 -17.71
CA ASN A 72 -0.85 -15.04 -17.52
C ASN A 72 -1.14 -15.75 -16.18
N TYR A 73 -2.41 -15.77 -15.76
CA TYR A 73 -2.88 -16.46 -14.56
C TYR A 73 -2.71 -17.99 -14.51
N THR A 74 -2.35 -18.65 -15.61
CA THR A 74 -2.10 -20.11 -15.63
C THR A 74 -0.61 -20.45 -15.52
N ALA A 75 0.26 -19.44 -15.54
CA ALA A 75 1.68 -19.62 -15.32
C ALA A 75 1.96 -19.94 -13.83
N LYS A 76 3.15 -20.48 -13.56
CA LYS A 76 3.63 -20.72 -12.20
C LYS A 76 4.50 -19.54 -11.74
N GLY A 77 3.91 -18.35 -11.64
CA GLY A 77 4.54 -17.15 -11.07
C GLY A 77 4.63 -17.19 -9.54
N SER A 78 4.99 -16.05 -8.93
CA SER A 78 4.94 -15.86 -7.47
C SER A 78 3.51 -15.85 -6.92
N GLY A 79 2.52 -15.58 -7.78
CA GLY A 79 1.09 -15.63 -7.51
C GLY A 79 0.46 -14.23 -7.45
N ALA A 80 -0.23 -13.83 -8.52
CA ALA A 80 -0.87 -12.52 -8.61
C ALA A 80 -1.92 -12.27 -7.50
N ASN A 81 -1.90 -11.06 -6.96
CA ASN A 81 -2.83 -10.59 -5.93
C ASN A 81 -4.28 -10.54 -6.44
N THR A 82 -4.47 -10.33 -7.75
CA THR A 82 -5.80 -10.22 -8.38
C THR A 82 -6.34 -11.53 -8.94
N HIS A 83 -5.62 -12.66 -8.85
CA HIS A 83 -6.04 -13.94 -9.45
C HIS A 83 -7.43 -14.39 -8.97
N SER A 84 -7.66 -14.43 -7.65
CA SER A 84 -8.96 -14.81 -7.09
C SER A 84 -10.10 -13.86 -7.52
N LEU A 85 -9.81 -12.57 -7.73
CA LEU A 85 -10.78 -11.61 -8.23
C LEU A 85 -11.09 -11.87 -9.72
N TYR A 86 -10.06 -12.12 -10.52
CA TYR A 86 -10.20 -12.43 -11.94
C TYR A 86 -11.09 -13.65 -12.20
N GLU A 87 -10.92 -14.73 -11.42
CA GLU A 87 -11.79 -15.91 -11.47
C GLU A 87 -13.24 -15.62 -11.07
N LYS A 88 -13.44 -14.67 -10.15
CA LYS A 88 -14.77 -14.16 -9.74
C LYS A 88 -15.36 -13.14 -10.72
N GLY A 89 -14.80 -13.03 -11.92
CA GLY A 89 -15.31 -12.20 -13.02
C GLY A 89 -14.89 -10.74 -12.97
N TRP A 90 -13.98 -10.34 -12.07
CA TRP A 90 -13.44 -8.99 -12.05
C TRP A 90 -12.49 -8.78 -13.22
N ARG A 91 -12.41 -7.55 -13.73
CA ARG A 91 -11.53 -7.20 -14.84
C ARG A 91 -10.80 -5.91 -14.50
N GLY A 92 -9.68 -5.65 -15.16
CA GLY A 92 -8.82 -4.58 -14.72
C GLY A 92 -7.64 -4.36 -15.63
N LEU A 93 -6.68 -3.59 -15.12
CA LEU A 93 -5.40 -3.32 -15.77
C LEU A 93 -4.30 -4.07 -15.02
N LEU A 94 -3.52 -4.86 -15.73
CA LEU A 94 -2.30 -5.47 -15.20
C LEU A 94 -1.09 -4.76 -15.80
N LEU A 95 -0.11 -4.41 -14.98
CA LEU A 95 1.11 -3.72 -15.40
C LEU A 95 2.34 -4.51 -14.95
N ASP A 96 3.29 -4.70 -15.85
CA ASP A 96 4.56 -5.38 -15.56
C ASP A 96 5.71 -4.80 -16.40
N GLY A 97 6.94 -4.83 -15.87
CA GLY A 97 8.10 -4.31 -16.60
C GLY A 97 8.55 -5.18 -17.78
N HIS A 98 8.17 -6.46 -17.78
CA HIS A 98 8.74 -7.48 -18.68
C HIS A 98 7.70 -8.24 -19.49
N HIS A 99 6.48 -8.40 -18.96
CA HIS A 99 5.40 -9.19 -19.56
C HIS A 99 4.34 -8.31 -20.23
N GLU A 100 3.71 -8.85 -21.27
CA GLU A 100 2.54 -8.29 -21.93
C GLU A 100 1.58 -9.41 -22.32
N ASN A 101 0.28 -9.17 -22.21
CA ASN A 101 -0.74 -10.09 -22.67
C ASN A 101 -2.08 -9.37 -22.87
N LYS A 102 -2.48 -9.22 -24.14
CA LYS A 102 -3.72 -8.50 -24.50
C LYS A 102 -4.99 -9.18 -23.97
N VAL A 103 -5.00 -10.51 -23.81
CA VAL A 103 -6.19 -11.27 -23.41
C VAL A 103 -6.64 -10.92 -21.98
N ILE A 104 -5.68 -10.66 -21.10
CA ILE A 104 -5.92 -10.34 -19.69
C ILE A 104 -5.67 -8.85 -19.38
N ASN A 105 -5.52 -8.02 -20.41
CA ASN A 105 -5.18 -6.61 -20.29
C ASN A 105 -3.88 -6.34 -19.50
N LEU A 106 -2.86 -7.17 -19.73
CA LEU A 106 -1.51 -7.00 -19.21
C LEU A 106 -0.68 -6.16 -20.18
N LYS A 107 -0.15 -5.04 -19.67
CA LYS A 107 0.64 -4.08 -20.44
C LYS A 107 2.06 -4.01 -19.90
N LYS A 108 3.02 -3.96 -20.82
CA LYS A 108 4.43 -3.81 -20.48
C LYS A 108 4.79 -2.36 -20.22
N HIS A 109 4.99 -1.98 -18.96
CA HIS A 109 5.39 -0.64 -18.53
C HIS A 109 6.36 -0.69 -17.36
N TYR A 110 7.39 0.17 -17.40
CA TYR A 110 8.08 0.60 -16.19
C TYR A 110 7.31 1.78 -15.59
N LEU A 111 7.02 1.71 -14.29
CA LEU A 111 6.19 2.68 -13.60
C LEU A 111 7.04 3.64 -12.78
N PHE A 112 6.69 4.91 -12.81
CA PHE A 112 7.35 5.98 -12.11
C PHE A 112 6.31 7.00 -11.65
N ALA A 113 6.70 7.84 -10.70
CA ALA A 113 5.87 8.94 -10.19
C ALA A 113 5.32 9.82 -11.32
N ASN A 114 6.13 10.10 -12.33
CA ASN A 114 5.78 11.02 -13.43
C ASN A 114 4.92 10.41 -14.54
N ASN A 115 4.70 9.08 -14.59
CA ASN A 115 4.02 8.42 -15.71
C ASN A 115 2.77 7.63 -15.30
N ILE A 116 2.62 7.25 -14.03
CA ILE A 116 1.53 6.36 -13.62
C ILE A 116 0.15 6.97 -13.88
N ALA A 117 0.01 8.28 -13.67
CA ALA A 117 -1.24 8.99 -13.90
C ALA A 117 -1.68 8.97 -15.37
N SER A 118 -0.74 9.14 -16.32
CA SER A 118 -1.06 9.05 -17.75
C SER A 118 -1.37 7.62 -18.16
N ILE A 119 -0.63 6.63 -17.64
CA ILE A 119 -0.93 5.20 -17.87
C ILE A 119 -2.36 4.87 -17.42
N PHE A 120 -2.78 5.35 -16.25
CA PHE A 120 -4.15 5.14 -15.77
C PHE A 120 -5.19 5.81 -16.66
N ALA A 121 -4.94 7.05 -17.11
CA ALA A 121 -5.83 7.77 -18.00
C ALA A 121 -5.97 7.07 -19.36
N ASP A 122 -4.85 6.70 -19.99
CA ASP A 122 -4.80 6.06 -21.31
C ASP A 122 -5.49 4.69 -21.32
N ASN A 123 -5.49 3.99 -20.18
CA ASN A 123 -6.15 2.70 -20.01
C ASN A 123 -7.56 2.80 -19.43
N ASN A 124 -8.12 4.02 -19.33
CA ASN A 124 -9.48 4.28 -18.82
C ASN A 124 -9.73 3.65 -17.44
N VAL A 125 -8.72 3.69 -16.56
CA VAL A 125 -8.90 3.26 -15.17
C VAL A 125 -9.96 4.17 -14.53
N PRO A 126 -11.00 3.62 -13.88
CA PRO A 126 -12.01 4.43 -13.18
C PRO A 126 -11.34 5.35 -12.16
N LYS A 127 -11.93 6.51 -11.86
CA LYS A 127 -11.40 7.37 -10.78
C LYS A 127 -11.48 6.72 -9.41
N GLU A 128 -12.43 5.81 -9.21
CA GLU A 128 -12.60 5.05 -7.96
C GLU A 128 -12.60 3.54 -8.24
N PRO A 129 -11.46 2.94 -8.65
CA PRO A 129 -11.41 1.49 -8.86
C PRO A 129 -11.66 0.78 -7.53
N ASP A 130 -12.28 -0.40 -7.56
CA ASP A 130 -12.51 -1.16 -6.33
C ASP A 130 -11.18 -1.56 -5.66
N TYR A 131 -10.16 -1.93 -6.45
CA TYR A 131 -8.88 -2.40 -5.91
C TYR A 131 -7.66 -1.94 -6.72
N VAL A 132 -6.58 -1.55 -6.04
CA VAL A 132 -5.26 -1.31 -6.64
C VAL A 132 -4.15 -1.97 -5.82
N SER A 133 -3.36 -2.84 -6.41
CA SER A 133 -2.16 -3.45 -5.81
C SER A 133 -0.91 -2.71 -6.26
N CYS A 134 -0.25 -1.99 -5.35
CA CYS A 134 1.04 -1.33 -5.58
C CYS A 134 2.18 -2.19 -5.04
N ASP A 135 2.65 -3.11 -5.89
CA ASP A 135 3.71 -4.05 -5.56
C ASP A 135 4.62 -4.19 -6.78
N MET A 136 5.68 -3.39 -6.83
CA MET A 136 6.65 -3.38 -7.91
C MET A 136 8.03 -3.84 -7.48
N ASP A 137 8.21 -4.08 -6.17
CA ASP A 137 9.50 -4.16 -5.51
C ASP A 137 10.40 -2.98 -5.97
N SER A 138 10.30 -1.75 -5.46
CA SER A 138 11.32 -0.67 -5.64
C SER A 138 10.97 0.68 -4.97
N HIS A 139 10.42 1.62 -5.75
CA HIS A 139 10.10 3.00 -5.37
C HIS A 139 8.58 3.21 -5.28
N ASP A 140 7.89 2.16 -4.85
CA ASP A 140 6.43 1.97 -4.79
C ASP A 140 5.71 3.16 -4.18
N LEU A 141 6.28 3.73 -3.11
CA LEU A 141 5.72 4.88 -2.41
C LEU A 141 5.44 6.07 -3.33
N TRP A 142 6.31 6.32 -4.31
CA TRP A 142 6.19 7.47 -5.18
C TRP A 142 5.14 7.26 -6.28
N VAL A 143 5.03 6.04 -6.78
CA VAL A 143 3.96 5.63 -7.70
C VAL A 143 2.62 5.68 -6.98
N PHE A 144 2.56 5.07 -5.79
CA PHE A 144 1.41 5.10 -4.90
C PHE A 144 0.92 6.53 -4.63
N ARG A 145 1.82 7.42 -4.21
CA ARG A 145 1.49 8.84 -3.99
C ARG A 145 0.96 9.50 -5.26
N SER A 146 1.58 9.25 -6.40
CA SER A 146 1.23 9.93 -7.66
C SER A 146 -0.15 9.53 -8.16
N ILE A 147 -0.58 8.27 -7.91
CA ILE A 147 -1.97 7.83 -8.15
C ILE A 147 -2.95 8.68 -7.35
N LEU A 148 -2.71 8.83 -6.05
CA LEU A 148 -3.59 9.59 -5.16
C LEU A 148 -3.59 11.10 -5.49
N GLN A 149 -2.42 11.67 -5.80
CA GLN A 149 -2.29 13.07 -6.22
C GLN A 149 -2.98 13.36 -7.56
N ALA A 150 -3.07 12.38 -8.46
CA ALA A 150 -3.79 12.48 -9.72
C ALA A 150 -5.33 12.35 -9.56
N GLY A 151 -5.82 12.30 -8.32
CA GLY A 151 -7.24 12.27 -7.98
C GLY A 151 -7.89 10.89 -8.15
N TYR A 152 -7.10 9.83 -8.31
CA TYR A 152 -7.64 8.47 -8.18
C TYR A 152 -7.86 8.16 -6.71
N ARG A 153 -9.00 7.54 -6.40
CA ARG A 153 -9.40 7.16 -5.06
C ARG A 153 -9.83 5.69 -5.01
N PRO A 154 -8.90 4.73 -5.15
CA PRO A 154 -9.24 3.32 -5.02
C PRO A 154 -9.96 3.04 -3.71
N ARG A 155 -10.92 2.12 -3.69
CA ARG A 155 -11.65 1.78 -2.46
C ARG A 155 -10.75 1.01 -1.50
N ILE A 156 -10.00 0.05 -2.03
CA ILE A 156 -8.97 -0.72 -1.33
C ILE A 156 -7.64 -0.59 -2.09
N MET A 157 -6.55 -0.45 -1.35
CA MET A 157 -5.20 -0.56 -1.91
C MET A 157 -4.34 -1.50 -1.10
N THR A 158 -3.44 -2.20 -1.76
CA THR A 158 -2.28 -2.81 -1.10
C THR A 158 -0.99 -2.11 -1.51
N THR A 159 -0.03 -2.09 -0.60
CA THR A 159 1.32 -1.61 -0.86
C THR A 159 2.33 -2.58 -0.25
N GLU A 160 3.32 -2.98 -1.02
CA GLU A 160 4.44 -3.75 -0.48
C GLU A 160 5.26 -2.86 0.48
N PHE A 161 5.63 -3.41 1.64
CA PHE A 161 6.49 -2.74 2.60
C PHE A 161 7.73 -3.57 2.90
N ASN A 162 8.85 -2.86 3.07
CA ASN A 162 10.10 -3.45 3.47
C ASN A 162 10.17 -3.59 5.00
N SER A 163 9.98 -4.83 5.46
CA SER A 163 10.06 -5.24 6.87
C SER A 163 11.45 -5.14 7.51
N ASN A 164 12.51 -4.84 6.74
CA ASN A 164 13.85 -4.55 7.27
C ASN A 164 13.92 -3.16 7.93
N TYR A 165 12.97 -2.25 7.67
CA TYR A 165 12.88 -0.94 8.30
C TYR A 165 11.94 -0.94 9.49
N HIS A 166 12.26 -0.17 10.54
CA HIS A 166 11.37 -0.05 11.69
C HIS A 166 10.03 0.60 11.29
N ILE A 167 8.93 0.19 11.92
CA ILE A 167 7.56 0.62 11.54
C ILE A 167 7.31 2.13 11.68
N THR A 168 8.11 2.81 12.50
CA THR A 168 7.99 4.26 12.73
C THR A 168 8.94 5.09 11.88
N ASP A 169 9.86 4.46 11.16
CA ASP A 169 10.76 5.19 10.27
C ASP A 169 10.00 5.52 8.96
N ALA A 170 10.38 6.61 8.30
CA ALA A 170 9.80 7.01 7.02
C ALA A 170 10.81 6.80 5.86
N LEU A 171 11.60 5.74 5.93
CA LEU A 171 12.62 5.41 4.92
C LEU A 171 11.99 4.84 3.64
N THR A 172 12.48 5.29 2.48
CA THR A 172 12.09 4.78 1.15
C THR A 172 13.21 5.00 0.15
N LEU A 173 13.23 4.20 -0.93
CA LEU A 173 14.06 4.49 -2.10
C LEU A 173 13.47 5.62 -2.95
N LEU A 174 14.32 6.53 -3.39
CA LEU A 174 13.96 7.64 -4.26
C LEU A 174 13.57 7.14 -5.66
N ASP A 175 12.43 7.60 -6.16
CA ASP A 175 12.06 7.39 -7.56
C ASP A 175 13.06 8.14 -8.47
N PRO A 176 13.62 7.48 -9.50
CA PRO A 176 14.65 8.05 -10.36
C PRO A 176 14.18 9.26 -11.18
N THR A 177 12.87 9.46 -11.35
CA THR A 177 12.28 10.59 -12.07
C THR A 177 12.11 11.83 -11.21
N ILE A 178 12.28 11.70 -9.88
CA ILE A 178 12.19 12.82 -8.94
C ILE A 178 13.50 13.59 -8.87
N ASN A 179 14.61 12.96 -9.29
CA ASN A 179 15.88 13.63 -9.49
C ASN A 179 16.04 14.08 -10.95
N CYS A 180 16.70 15.22 -11.18
CA CYS A 180 17.07 15.73 -12.50
C CYS A 180 15.92 15.88 -13.52
N SER A 181 15.20 17.01 -13.45
CA SER A 181 14.31 17.53 -14.52
C SER A 181 13.07 16.71 -14.89
N GLY A 182 12.67 15.72 -14.07
CA GLY A 182 11.46 14.94 -14.32
C GLY A 182 11.61 13.88 -15.41
N SER A 183 12.84 13.60 -15.86
CA SER A 183 13.14 12.62 -16.91
C SER A 183 13.95 11.46 -16.34
N LEU A 184 13.70 10.25 -16.83
CA LEU A 184 14.50 9.08 -16.44
C LEU A 184 15.96 9.27 -16.89
N PRO A 185 16.97 8.98 -16.05
CA PRO A 185 18.36 9.05 -16.47
C PRO A 185 18.63 8.15 -17.68
N LYS A 186 19.39 8.64 -18.69
CA LYS A 186 19.66 7.91 -19.95
C LYS A 186 20.24 6.50 -19.75
N ASN A 187 21.01 6.30 -18.67
CA ASN A 187 21.65 5.02 -18.35
C ASN A 187 20.98 4.32 -17.15
N PHE A 188 19.74 4.69 -16.82
CA PHE A 188 19.03 4.06 -15.71
C PHE A 188 18.85 2.56 -15.97
N ARG A 189 19.21 1.77 -14.95
CA ARG A 189 18.97 0.33 -14.93
C ARG A 189 18.31 -0.01 -13.61
N PHE A 190 17.16 -0.68 -13.68
CA PHE A 190 16.61 -1.34 -12.52
C PHE A 190 17.61 -2.37 -12.02
N SER A 191 18.02 -2.23 -10.77
CA SER A 191 18.94 -3.15 -10.11
C SER A 191 18.48 -3.33 -8.68
N PHE A 192 18.11 -4.55 -8.33
CA PHE A 192 17.68 -4.92 -6.99
C PHE A 192 18.69 -4.42 -5.94
N GLN A 193 18.26 -3.60 -4.98
CA GLN A 193 19.10 -3.02 -3.92
C GLN A 193 19.10 -3.86 -2.64
N GLN A 194 18.99 -5.18 -2.77
CA GLN A 194 19.04 -6.12 -1.65
C GLN A 194 18.00 -5.76 -0.57
N CYS A 195 18.35 -5.82 0.71
CA CYS A 195 17.42 -5.55 1.81
C CYS A 195 16.99 -4.09 1.98
N ALA A 196 17.52 -3.15 1.20
CA ALA A 196 17.13 -1.74 1.23
C ALA A 196 16.03 -1.38 0.21
N TRP A 197 15.56 -2.38 -0.53
CA TRP A 197 14.59 -2.23 -1.61
C TRP A 197 13.18 -1.98 -1.08
N GLY A 198 12.42 -1.05 -1.65
CA GLY A 198 11.06 -0.73 -1.18
C GLY A 198 10.98 0.41 -0.16
N SER A 199 9.90 0.41 0.62
CA SER A 199 9.55 1.48 1.57
C SER A 199 9.20 0.94 2.94
N SER A 200 9.55 1.67 3.98
CA SER A 200 9.10 1.38 5.34
C SER A 200 7.57 1.52 5.48
N ALA A 201 6.99 0.78 6.42
CA ALA A 201 5.57 0.87 6.73
C ALA A 201 5.16 2.29 7.19
N GLY A 202 6.04 2.98 7.92
CA GLY A 202 5.81 4.36 8.36
C GLY A 202 5.75 5.35 7.20
N ALA A 203 6.62 5.21 6.19
CA ALA A 203 6.57 6.08 5.01
C ALA A 203 5.25 5.90 4.22
N LEU A 204 4.81 4.65 4.05
CA LEU A 204 3.55 4.32 3.37
C LEU A 204 2.32 4.85 4.16
N ARG A 205 2.36 4.75 5.50
CA ARG A 205 1.34 5.31 6.39
C ARG A 205 1.17 6.82 6.19
N ILE A 206 2.27 7.57 6.11
CA ILE A 206 2.22 9.03 5.87
C ILE A 206 1.46 9.35 4.57
N VAL A 207 1.75 8.61 3.48
CA VAL A 207 1.05 8.81 2.20
C VAL A 207 -0.42 8.43 2.31
N ALA A 208 -0.74 7.26 2.87
CA ALA A 208 -2.11 6.77 2.97
C ALA A 208 -3.00 7.70 3.83
N GLU A 209 -2.56 8.01 5.06
CA GLU A 209 -3.35 8.82 6.00
C GLU A 209 -3.55 10.25 5.50
N SER A 210 -2.54 10.87 4.88
CA SER A 210 -2.66 12.21 4.29
C SER A 210 -3.68 12.30 3.13
N HIS A 211 -4.08 11.16 2.57
CA HIS A 211 -5.06 11.09 1.49
C HIS A 211 -6.38 10.44 1.93
N GLY A 212 -6.61 10.26 3.23
CA GLY A 212 -7.87 9.75 3.76
C GLY A 212 -8.02 8.24 3.62
N TYR A 213 -6.96 7.50 3.92
CA TYR A 213 -6.96 6.05 4.02
C TYR A 213 -6.52 5.59 5.41
N THR A 214 -7.07 4.46 5.84
CA THR A 214 -6.74 3.79 7.10
C THR A 214 -6.24 2.39 6.83
N MET A 215 -5.23 1.95 7.58
CA MET A 215 -4.75 0.57 7.51
C MET A 215 -5.78 -0.36 8.14
N ILE A 216 -6.12 -1.44 7.42
CA ILE A 216 -7.11 -2.44 7.85
C ILE A 216 -6.55 -3.87 7.84
N GLY A 217 -5.29 -4.07 7.49
CA GLY A 217 -4.70 -5.41 7.46
C GLY A 217 -3.24 -5.41 7.06
N ARG A 218 -2.57 -6.52 7.37
CA ARG A 218 -1.19 -6.83 7.00
C ARG A 218 -1.12 -8.25 6.45
N VAL A 219 -0.46 -8.42 5.31
CA VAL A 219 -0.19 -9.74 4.73
C VAL A 219 1.27 -10.05 4.94
N GLY A 220 1.55 -10.81 6.00
CA GLY A 220 2.88 -11.24 6.36
C GLY A 220 3.86 -10.06 6.40
N LEU A 221 5.02 -10.24 5.80
CA LEU A 221 6.03 -9.20 5.67
C LEU A 221 6.10 -8.63 4.26
N LEU A 222 4.97 -8.70 3.53
CA LEU A 222 4.82 -8.34 2.14
C LEU A 222 3.97 -7.06 2.06
N ASP A 223 2.65 -7.17 2.26
CA ASP A 223 1.72 -6.06 1.98
C ASP A 223 1.09 -5.45 3.21
N LEU A 224 0.81 -4.15 3.10
CA LEU A 224 -0.12 -3.41 3.95
C LEU A 224 -1.42 -3.17 3.16
N ILE A 225 -2.56 -3.26 3.84
CA ILE A 225 -3.88 -3.09 3.22
C ILE A 225 -4.53 -1.81 3.75
N TRP A 226 -4.93 -0.94 2.83
CA TRP A 226 -5.50 0.37 3.09
C TRP A 226 -6.93 0.46 2.59
N MET A 227 -7.84 0.96 3.43
CA MET A 227 -9.23 1.24 3.07
C MET A 227 -9.47 2.75 3.06
N ARG A 228 -10.24 3.23 2.07
CA ARG A 228 -10.68 4.61 1.98
C ARG A 228 -11.61 4.96 3.15
N ASN A 229 -11.38 6.10 3.81
CA ASN A 229 -12.03 6.40 5.10
C ASN A 229 -13.55 6.51 5.03
N ASP A 230 -14.13 6.91 3.90
CA ASP A 230 -15.59 6.99 3.68
C ASP A 230 -16.28 5.62 3.67
N LEU A 231 -15.52 4.53 3.56
CA LEU A 231 -16.03 3.16 3.62
C LEU A 231 -16.03 2.58 5.04
N LEU A 232 -15.40 3.27 5.99
CA LEU A 232 -15.38 2.89 7.40
C LEU A 232 -16.69 3.33 8.06
N LYS A 233 -17.46 2.38 8.56
CA LYS A 233 -18.69 2.65 9.31
C LYS A 233 -18.35 2.92 10.77
N ASP A 234 -19.14 3.76 11.44
CA ASP A 234 -18.94 4.14 12.85
C ASP A 234 -18.87 2.96 13.82
N CYS A 235 -19.53 1.85 13.48
CA CYS A 235 -19.51 0.63 14.28
C CYS A 235 -18.26 -0.23 14.10
N PHE A 236 -17.44 0.00 13.07
CA PHE A 236 -16.26 -0.82 12.84
C PHE A 236 -15.21 -0.50 13.90
N ARG A 237 -14.70 -1.54 14.54
CA ARG A 237 -13.56 -1.42 15.44
C ARG A 237 -12.29 -1.58 14.63
N ILE A 238 -11.50 -0.50 14.61
CA ILE A 238 -10.27 -0.42 13.83
C ILE A 238 -9.09 -0.46 14.79
N PRO A 239 -8.19 -1.45 14.68
CA PRO A 239 -6.97 -1.46 15.47
C PRO A 239 -6.06 -0.28 15.14
N PRO A 240 -5.30 0.26 16.11
CA PRO A 240 -4.25 1.25 15.81
C PRO A 240 -3.15 0.61 14.95
N PHE A 241 -2.44 1.43 14.17
CA PHE A 241 -1.41 0.97 13.22
C PHE A 241 -0.40 -0.03 13.83
N GLU A 242 0.12 0.27 15.02
CA GLU A 242 1.14 -0.54 15.70
C GLU A 242 0.61 -1.93 16.10
N TRP A 243 -0.71 -2.06 16.29
CA TRP A 243 -1.35 -3.33 16.64
C TRP A 243 -1.16 -4.37 15.53
N PHE A 244 -1.15 -3.97 14.26
CA PHE A 244 -0.93 -4.90 13.13
C PHE A 244 0.47 -5.52 13.11
N PHE A 245 1.40 -4.99 13.91
CA PHE A 245 2.78 -5.47 13.99
C PHE A 245 3.12 -6.11 15.34
N ARG A 246 2.16 -6.22 16.26
CA ARG A 246 2.37 -6.74 17.63
C ARG A 246 2.90 -8.18 17.70
N ASP A 247 2.69 -8.94 16.63
CA ASP A 247 3.02 -10.35 16.49
C ASP A 247 4.29 -10.60 15.66
N VAL A 248 5.02 -9.54 15.28
CA VAL A 248 6.23 -9.68 14.48
C VAL A 248 7.34 -8.72 14.89
N ARG A 249 8.58 -9.21 14.85
CA ARG A 249 9.77 -8.37 15.07
C ARG A 249 10.22 -7.75 13.76
N ILE A 250 9.81 -6.50 13.53
CA ILE A 250 10.25 -5.69 12.40
C ILE A 250 11.70 -5.22 12.59
N GLY A 251 12.42 -5.00 11.49
CA GLY A 251 13.85 -4.68 11.49
C GLY A 251 14.77 -5.89 11.43
N LYS A 252 14.19 -7.10 11.32
CA LYS A 252 14.96 -8.32 11.04
C LYS A 252 15.29 -8.37 9.55
N ILE A 253 16.42 -9.00 9.22
CA ILE A 253 16.87 -9.14 7.85
C ILE A 253 16.04 -10.18 7.07
N HIS A 254 15.50 -9.79 5.91
CA HIS A 254 14.66 -10.63 5.03
C HIS A 254 15.23 -10.84 3.62
N HIS A 255 16.18 -10.00 3.20
CA HIS A 255 16.99 -10.21 2.00
C HIS A 255 18.47 -10.18 2.36
N ARG A 256 19.35 -10.41 1.38
CA ARG A 256 20.79 -10.28 1.61
C ARG A 256 21.12 -8.87 2.14
N PRO A 257 22.11 -8.71 3.04
CA PRO A 257 22.59 -7.39 3.43
C PRO A 257 23.04 -6.58 2.20
N ILE A 258 22.95 -5.26 2.27
CA ILE A 258 23.52 -4.41 1.23
C ILE A 258 25.04 -4.56 1.19
N LEU A 259 25.61 -4.43 -0.01
CA LEU A 259 27.05 -4.60 -0.25
C LEU A 259 27.74 -3.31 -0.72
N SER A 260 26.99 -2.37 -1.32
CA SER A 260 27.51 -1.10 -1.82
C SER A 260 26.90 0.08 -1.07
N ALA A 261 27.73 1.08 -0.78
CA ALA A 261 27.29 2.35 -0.22
C ALA A 261 26.47 3.21 -1.22
N ASP A 262 26.41 2.84 -2.50
CA ASP A 262 25.65 3.60 -3.50
C ASP A 262 24.15 3.67 -3.19
N VAL A 263 23.60 2.64 -2.53
CA VAL A 263 22.20 2.65 -2.09
C VAL A 263 21.92 3.77 -1.08
N LEU A 264 22.92 4.19 -0.29
CA LEU A 264 22.78 5.29 0.67
C LEU A 264 22.53 6.64 -0.01
N LYS A 265 22.82 6.77 -1.31
CA LYS A 265 22.50 7.96 -2.11
C LYS A 265 21.03 7.98 -2.54
N GLN A 266 20.36 6.84 -2.52
CA GLN A 266 19.00 6.65 -3.02
C GLN A 266 17.97 6.59 -1.89
N ILE A 267 18.38 6.29 -0.65
CA ILE A 267 17.45 6.25 0.48
C ILE A 267 17.19 7.68 0.98
N ILE A 268 15.93 8.00 1.22
CA ILE A 268 15.53 9.27 1.83
C ILE A 268 14.56 9.05 2.99
N ASP A 269 14.48 10.04 3.88
CA ASP A 269 13.43 10.14 4.88
C ASP A 269 12.24 10.92 4.27
N TYR A 270 11.15 10.21 4.06
CA TYR A 270 9.96 10.72 3.38
C TYR A 270 9.25 11.82 4.19
N ASP A 271 9.22 11.72 5.52
CA ASP A 271 8.64 12.77 6.36
C ASP A 271 9.39 14.10 6.22
N THR A 272 10.73 14.05 6.27
CA THR A 272 11.57 15.22 5.99
C THR A 272 11.34 15.74 4.58
N TYR A 273 11.15 14.85 3.59
CA TYR A 273 10.85 15.27 2.21
C TYR A 273 9.53 16.03 2.13
N VAL A 274 8.46 15.53 2.72
CA VAL A 274 7.15 16.21 2.73
C VAL A 274 7.25 17.58 3.38
N ARG A 275 8.00 17.72 4.48
CA ARG A 275 8.16 18.99 5.21
C ARG A 275 9.05 20.01 4.51
N THR A 276 10.00 19.57 3.70
CA THR A 276 11.08 20.46 3.18
C THR A 276 11.18 20.53 1.67
N LEU A 277 10.58 19.56 0.96
CA LEU A 277 10.74 19.32 -0.47
C LEU A 277 12.21 19.26 -0.93
N ASN A 278 13.12 18.89 -0.02
CA ASN A 278 14.56 18.94 -0.26
C ASN A 278 15.18 17.54 -0.11
N ILE A 279 15.58 16.96 -1.24
CA ILE A 279 16.14 15.60 -1.32
C ILE A 279 17.43 15.47 -0.51
N GLU A 280 18.30 16.48 -0.51
CA GLU A 280 19.57 16.44 0.24
C GLU A 280 19.31 16.39 1.75
N LYS A 281 18.38 17.21 2.25
CA LYS A 281 17.96 17.19 3.65
C LYS A 281 17.31 15.86 4.02
N SER A 282 16.46 15.33 3.15
CA SER A 282 15.81 14.02 3.36
C SER A 282 16.81 12.87 3.35
N ASN A 283 17.82 12.90 2.49
CA ASN A 283 18.89 11.91 2.48
C ASN A 283 19.71 12.00 3.78
N ALA A 284 20.09 13.21 4.22
CA ALA A 284 20.81 13.40 5.46
C ALA A 284 20.02 12.87 6.68
N ALA A 285 18.71 13.14 6.74
CA ALA A 285 17.83 12.62 7.78
C ALA A 285 17.75 11.09 7.76
N ALA A 286 17.60 10.47 6.58
CA ALA A 286 17.62 9.01 6.45
C ALA A 286 18.93 8.40 6.97
N ARG A 287 20.08 9.01 6.64
CA ARG A 287 21.38 8.52 7.12
C ARG A 287 21.47 8.57 8.64
N ALA A 288 20.98 9.64 9.26
CA ALA A 288 20.93 9.76 10.72
C ALA A 288 20.05 8.67 11.36
N ILE A 289 18.87 8.40 10.77
CA ILE A 289 17.98 7.30 11.21
C ILE A 289 18.70 5.96 11.12
N LEU A 290 19.28 5.63 9.95
CA LEU A 290 19.97 4.36 9.72
C LEU A 290 21.10 4.14 10.73
N LYS A 291 21.89 5.18 11.01
CA LYS A 291 22.98 5.16 12.00
C LYS A 291 22.47 4.90 13.43
N SER A 292 21.33 5.48 13.80
CA SER A 292 20.72 5.29 15.12
C SER A 292 20.13 3.88 15.31
N ARG A 293 19.57 3.29 14.25
CA ARG A 293 18.84 2.02 14.32
C ARG A 293 19.74 0.77 14.36
N ASN A 294 20.95 0.86 13.81
CA ASN A 294 21.87 -0.28 13.70
C ASN A 294 21.22 -1.55 13.08
N LEU A 295 20.45 -1.35 12.00
CA LEU A 295 19.76 -2.39 11.26
C LEU A 295 20.75 -3.33 10.57
N THR A 296 20.59 -4.64 10.75
CA THR A 296 21.43 -5.68 10.14
C THR A 296 21.57 -5.54 8.62
N CYS A 297 20.52 -5.03 7.96
CA CYS A 297 20.53 -4.76 6.52
C CYS A 297 21.72 -3.89 6.09
N PHE A 298 22.15 -2.94 6.93
CA PHE A 298 23.13 -1.90 6.61
C PHE A 298 24.53 -2.15 7.18
N ASN A 299 24.75 -3.30 7.83
CA ASN A 299 25.99 -3.59 8.57
C ASN A 299 27.28 -3.36 7.75
N ASN A 300 27.26 -3.72 6.46
CA ASN A 300 28.46 -3.63 5.60
C ASN A 300 28.79 -2.21 5.13
N VAL A 301 27.87 -1.24 5.34
CA VAL A 301 28.05 0.13 4.83
C VAL A 301 27.96 1.18 5.93
N TYR A 302 27.84 0.78 7.21
CA TYR A 302 27.76 1.73 8.32
C TYR A 302 28.95 2.68 8.41
N GLN A 303 30.13 2.26 7.97
CA GLN A 303 31.33 3.10 7.87
C GLN A 303 31.19 4.30 6.92
N PHE A 304 30.15 4.33 6.07
CA PHE A 304 29.86 5.41 5.14
C PHE A 304 28.68 6.32 5.58
N LEU A 305 28.13 6.10 6.78
CA LEU A 305 27.01 6.86 7.38
C LEU A 305 27.49 7.89 8.41
#